data_AF-A0A9P7JNL6-F1
#
_entry.id   AF-A0A9P7JNL6-F1
#
_cell.length_a   1.000
_cell.length_b   1.000
_cell.length_c   1.000
_cell.angle_alpha   90.00
_cell.angle_beta   90.00
_cell.angle_gamma   90.00
#
_symmetry.space_group_name_H-M   'P 1'
#
loop_
_entity.id
_entity.type
_entity.pdbx_description
1 polymer ?
#
loop_
_entity_poly.entity_id
_entity_poly.type
_entity_poly.pdbx_seq_one_letter_code
_entity_poly.pdbx_strand_id
1 'polypeptide(L)'
;YERFKKTYPDTYQDILDTYEELDILTDTQTIAQCTQSFQKNYKRVGSILDGAAARQGFEAALVMCGNIVNEDASLGHVHMTPGAGGFFEKRCRASDHAIIGHMKAHVYNTTSLAAVEQ
;
A
#
# COMPACT_ATOMS: atom_id res chain seq x y z
N TYR A 1 24.94 -7.56 -20.24
CA TYR A 1 25.27 -6.16 -19.91
C TYR A 1 26.40 -5.61 -20.77
N GLU A 2 27.66 -6.07 -20.64
CA GLU A 2 28.78 -5.52 -21.46
C GLU A 2 28.60 -5.66 -22.98
N ARG A 3 28.02 -6.77 -23.44
CA ARG A 3 27.69 -6.93 -24.87
C ARG A 3 26.59 -5.98 -25.33
N PHE A 4 25.63 -5.67 -24.45
CA PHE A 4 24.51 -4.76 -24.73
C PHE A 4 25.00 -3.32 -24.89
N LYS A 5 25.89 -2.87 -23.98
CA LYS A 5 26.58 -1.58 -24.11
C LYS A 5 27.38 -1.46 -25.40
N LYS A 6 28.04 -2.53 -25.84
CA LYS A 6 28.76 -2.55 -27.12
C LYS A 6 27.83 -2.47 -28.34
N THR A 7 26.61 -2.99 -28.24
CA THR A 7 25.62 -2.95 -29.32
C THR A 7 24.92 -1.60 -29.41
N TYR A 8 24.70 -0.92 -28.28
CA TYR A 8 24.01 0.37 -28.19
C TYR A 8 24.85 1.41 -27.43
N PRO A 9 26.05 1.76 -27.90
CA PRO A 9 27.01 2.56 -27.12
C PRO A 9 26.50 3.93 -26.70
N ASP A 10 25.66 4.58 -27.52
CA ASP A 10 25.17 5.93 -27.26
C ASP A 10 23.75 5.98 -26.67
N THR A 11 23.02 4.85 -26.69
CA THR A 11 21.60 4.81 -26.31
C THR A 11 21.27 3.73 -25.29
N TYR A 12 22.24 2.93 -24.84
CA TYR A 12 21.97 1.85 -23.88
C TYR A 12 21.37 2.35 -22.57
N GLN A 13 21.73 3.57 -22.13
CA GLN A 13 21.22 4.15 -20.90
C GLN A 13 19.75 4.54 -21.11
N ASP A 14 19.44 5.32 -22.14
CA ASP A 14 18.06 5.66 -22.51
C ASP A 14 17.17 4.43 -22.72
N ILE A 15 17.69 3.34 -23.32
CA ILE A 15 16.93 2.10 -23.50
C ILE A 15 16.65 1.43 -22.15
N LEU A 16 17.60 1.44 -21.21
CA LEU A 16 17.42 0.87 -19.88
C LEU A 16 16.47 1.73 -19.04
N ASP A 17 16.61 3.05 -19.10
CA ASP A 17 15.77 3.99 -18.39
C ASP A 17 14.33 3.92 -18.94
N THR A 18 14.15 3.86 -20.27
CA THR A 18 12.85 3.62 -20.91
C THR A 18 12.30 2.24 -20.53
N TYR A 19 13.13 1.21 -20.42
CA TYR A 19 12.68 -0.11 -20.00
C TYR A 19 12.23 -0.10 -18.53
N GLU A 20 12.93 0.60 -17.64
CA GLU A 20 12.57 0.72 -16.24
C GLU A 20 11.28 1.54 -16.07
N GLU A 21 11.14 2.64 -16.81
CA GLU A 21 9.90 3.41 -16.89
C GLU A 21 8.74 2.56 -17.44
N LEU A 22 8.99 1.76 -18.48
CA LEU A 22 7.99 0.86 -19.04
C LEU A 22 7.68 -0.30 -18.08
N ASP A 23 8.63 -0.85 -17.33
CA ASP A 23 8.40 -1.91 -16.33
C ASP A 23 7.50 -1.40 -15.19
N ILE A 24 7.74 -0.16 -14.75
CA ILE A 24 6.86 0.55 -13.79
C ILE A 24 5.47 0.77 -14.37
N LEU A 25 5.36 1.08 -15.67
CA LEU A 25 4.08 1.27 -16.38
C LEU A 25 3.39 -0.06 -16.77
N THR A 26 4.12 -1.16 -16.85
CA THR A 26 3.64 -2.48 -17.33
C THR A 26 3.46 -3.50 -16.23
N ASP A 27 3.86 -3.23 -14.98
CA ASP A 27 3.46 -3.99 -13.79
C ASP A 27 1.97 -3.73 -13.45
N THR A 28 1.13 -3.96 -14.45
CA THR A 28 -0.32 -4.08 -14.35
C THR A 28 -0.64 -5.36 -13.59
N GLN A 29 -0.50 -5.30 -12.28
CA GLN A 29 -1.09 -6.33 -11.42
C GLN A 29 -2.58 -6.37 -11.69
N THR A 30 -3.10 -7.56 -11.96
CA THR A 30 -4.55 -7.76 -11.96
C THR A 30 -5.11 -7.36 -10.59
N ILE A 31 -6.36 -6.89 -10.55
CA ILE A 31 -7.06 -6.57 -9.29
C ILE A 31 -6.93 -7.72 -8.26
N ALA A 32 -6.95 -8.97 -8.74
CA ALA A 32 -6.76 -10.16 -7.91
C ALA A 32 -5.35 -10.25 -7.30
N GLN A 33 -4.30 -10.00 -8.08
CA GLN A 33 -2.92 -9.96 -7.59
C GLN A 33 -2.69 -8.82 -6.61
N CYS A 34 -3.21 -7.63 -6.91
CA CYS A 34 -3.16 -6.47 -6.00
C CYS A 34 -3.84 -6.80 -4.67
N THR A 35 -5.05 -7.36 -4.72
CA THR A 35 -5.80 -7.85 -3.54
C THR A 35 -5.02 -8.88 -2.75
N GLN A 36 -4.43 -9.88 -3.41
CA GLN A 36 -3.66 -10.91 -2.74
C GLN A 36 -2.41 -10.34 -2.05
N SER A 37 -1.69 -9.46 -2.74
CA SER A 37 -0.52 -8.77 -2.21
C SER A 37 -0.89 -7.91 -1.00
N PHE A 38 -1.99 -7.15 -1.08
CA PHE A 38 -2.52 -6.39 0.04
C PHE A 38 -2.81 -7.29 1.24
N GLN A 39 -3.56 -8.38 1.06
CA GLN A 39 -3.90 -9.32 2.13
C GLN A 39 -2.66 -9.94 2.77
N LYS A 40 -1.66 -10.30 1.96
CA LYS A 40 -0.38 -10.83 2.44
C LYS A 40 0.36 -9.83 3.31
N ASN A 41 0.45 -8.57 2.87
CA ASN A 41 1.11 -7.50 3.62
C ASN A 41 0.37 -7.18 4.91
N TYR A 42 -0.95 -7.03 4.85
CA TYR A 42 -1.80 -6.79 6.01
C TYR A 42 -1.59 -7.87 7.08
N LYS A 43 -1.67 -9.16 6.70
CA LYS A 43 -1.43 -10.28 7.64
C LYS A 43 -0.03 -10.28 8.24
N ARG A 44 0.99 -9.97 7.42
CA ARG A 44 2.38 -9.90 7.88
C ARG A 44 2.56 -8.81 8.93
N VAL A 45 2.04 -7.60 8.68
CA VAL A 45 2.12 -6.49 9.62
C VAL A 45 1.33 -6.79 10.89
N GLY A 46 0.10 -7.30 10.77
CA GLY A 46 -0.71 -7.72 11.92
C GLY A 46 0.04 -8.73 12.81
N SER A 47 0.67 -9.74 12.21
CA SER A 47 1.46 -10.74 12.94
C SER A 47 2.66 -10.15 13.69
N ILE A 48 3.30 -9.11 13.12
CA ILE A 48 4.39 -8.38 13.79
C ILE A 48 3.85 -7.61 15.00
N LEU A 49 2.74 -6.89 14.81
CA LEU A 49 2.11 -6.11 15.88
C LEU A 49 1.62 -7.01 17.02
N ASP A 50 0.97 -8.13 16.70
CA ASP A 50 0.52 -9.09 17.71
C ASP A 50 1.71 -9.72 18.46
N GLY A 51 2.79 -10.02 17.75
CA GLY A 51 4.03 -10.51 18.36
C GLY A 51 4.70 -9.48 19.28
N ALA A 52 4.66 -8.19 18.92
CA ALA A 52 5.18 -7.10 19.75
C ALA A 52 4.30 -6.87 20.98
N ALA A 53 2.97 -6.91 20.83
CA ALA A 53 2.04 -6.84 21.95
C ALA A 53 2.28 -7.98 22.94
N ALA A 54 2.34 -9.22 22.46
CA ALA A 54 2.50 -10.39 23.32
C ALA A 54 3.85 -10.46 24.05
N ARG A 55 4.96 -10.06 23.39
CA ARG A 55 6.31 -10.19 23.97
C ARG A 55 6.78 -8.96 24.72
N GLN A 56 6.34 -7.77 24.32
CA GLN A 56 6.89 -6.49 24.78
C GLN A 56 5.82 -5.57 25.36
N GLY A 57 4.54 -5.92 25.25
CA GLY A 57 3.43 -5.07 25.70
C GLY A 57 3.20 -3.84 24.80
N PHE A 58 3.71 -3.85 23.57
CA PHE A 58 3.52 -2.75 22.63
C PHE A 58 2.17 -2.87 21.93
N GLU A 59 1.28 -1.92 22.21
CA GLU A 59 -0.07 -1.89 21.66
C GLU A 59 -0.15 -0.98 20.43
N ALA A 60 -0.95 -1.38 19.45
CA ALA A 60 -1.11 -0.67 18.18
C ALA A 60 -2.55 -0.74 17.66
N ALA A 61 -2.98 0.35 17.03
CA ALA A 61 -4.16 0.41 16.17
C ALA A 61 -3.72 0.87 14.78
N LEU A 62 -4.03 0.07 13.76
CA LEU A 62 -3.58 0.27 12.38
C LEU A 62 -4.79 0.28 11.44
N VAL A 63 -4.79 1.22 10.49
CA VAL A 63 -5.66 1.18 9.32
C VAL A 63 -4.78 1.15 8.08
N MET A 64 -5.08 0.26 7.14
CA MET A 64 -4.37 0.15 5.87
C MET A 64 -5.39 0.16 4.74
N CYS A 65 -5.14 0.91 3.67
CA CYS A 65 -5.97 0.92 2.45
C CYS A 65 -5.11 0.99 1.19
N GLY A 66 -5.68 0.60 0.05
CA GLY A 66 -5.05 0.85 -1.25
C GLY A 66 -5.11 2.33 -1.63
N ASN A 67 -4.24 2.73 -2.56
CA ASN A 67 -4.15 4.10 -3.08
C ASN A 67 -4.57 4.23 -4.55
N ILE A 68 -4.87 3.12 -5.24
CA ILE A 68 -5.24 3.09 -6.66
C ILE A 68 -6.71 2.68 -6.78
N VAL A 69 -7.60 3.67 -6.83
CA VAL A 69 -9.07 3.50 -6.77
C VAL A 69 -9.61 2.47 -7.76
N ASN A 70 -9.05 2.43 -8.98
CA ASN A 70 -9.57 1.58 -10.07
C ASN A 70 -8.99 0.16 -10.07
N GLU A 71 -7.90 -0.08 -9.34
CA GLU A 71 -7.15 -1.36 -9.37
C GLU A 71 -7.16 -2.08 -8.02
N ASP A 72 -7.48 -1.35 -6.93
CA ASP A 72 -7.44 -1.87 -5.57
C ASP A 72 -8.79 -2.41 -5.08
N ALA A 73 -9.86 -2.41 -5.89
CA ALA A 73 -11.21 -2.85 -5.51
C ALA A 73 -11.71 -2.26 -4.16
N SER A 74 -11.27 -1.06 -3.79
CA SER A 74 -11.52 -0.46 -2.48
C SER A 74 -11.03 -1.31 -1.32
N LEU A 75 -9.77 -1.75 -1.35
CA LEU A 75 -9.17 -2.47 -0.23
C LEU A 75 -9.02 -1.58 1.01
N GLY A 76 -9.38 -2.12 2.17
CA GLY A 76 -9.21 -1.46 3.46
C GLY A 76 -9.38 -2.43 4.61
N HIS A 77 -8.47 -2.40 5.58
CA HIS A 77 -8.46 -3.26 6.75
C HIS A 77 -8.06 -2.50 8.01
N VAL A 78 -8.58 -2.95 9.14
CA VAL A 78 -8.26 -2.43 10.48
C VAL A 78 -7.68 -3.57 11.30
N HIS A 79 -6.53 -3.31 11.94
CA HIS A 79 -5.93 -4.21 12.92
C HIS A 79 -5.81 -3.47 14.25
N MET A 80 -6.22 -4.12 15.34
CA MET A 80 -6.02 -3.63 16.70
C MET A 80 -5.47 -4.76 17.55
N THR A 81 -4.35 -4.50 18.23
CA THR A 81 -3.83 -5.43 19.25
C THR A 81 -4.77 -5.44 20.47
N PRO A 82 -4.67 -6.44 21.36
CA PRO A 82 -5.64 -6.63 22.44
C PRO A 82 -5.85 -5.39 23.34
N GLY A 83 -4.78 -4.70 23.73
CA GLY A 83 -4.87 -3.49 24.56
C GLY A 83 -5.37 -2.26 23.81
N ALA A 84 -5.29 -2.26 22.48
CA ALA A 84 -5.87 -1.23 21.61
C ALA A 84 -7.33 -1.53 21.21
N GLY A 85 -7.95 -2.57 21.76
CA GLY A 85 -9.30 -3.03 21.40
C GLY A 85 -10.37 -1.93 21.44
N GLY A 86 -10.96 -1.65 20.28
CA GLY A 86 -12.00 -0.65 20.09
C GLY A 86 -11.49 0.79 20.15
N PHE A 87 -10.20 1.01 19.91
CA PHE A 87 -9.59 2.35 19.93
C PHE A 87 -10.32 3.32 19.00
N PHE A 88 -10.55 2.96 17.73
CA PHE A 88 -11.21 3.84 16.77
C PHE A 88 -12.65 4.17 17.17
N GLU A 89 -13.41 3.19 17.64
CA GLU A 89 -14.79 3.43 18.08
C GLU A 89 -14.85 4.32 19.34
N LYS A 90 -14.00 4.04 20.34
CA LYS A 90 -14.04 4.75 21.62
C LYS A 90 -13.42 6.14 21.56
N ARG A 91 -12.33 6.31 20.81
CA ARG A 91 -11.55 7.56 20.75
C ARG A 91 -11.84 8.39 19.53
N CYS A 92 -11.99 7.76 18.37
CA CYS A 92 -12.27 8.46 17.11
C CYS A 92 -13.77 8.53 16.81
N ARG A 93 -14.63 7.85 17.58
CA ARG A 93 -16.08 7.75 17.34
C ARG A 93 -16.41 7.23 15.94
N ALA A 94 -15.53 6.38 15.41
CA ALA A 94 -15.62 5.82 14.08
C ALA A 94 -15.59 4.29 14.19
N SER A 95 -16.58 3.62 13.58
CA SER A 95 -16.52 2.18 13.36
C SER A 95 -15.36 1.83 12.43
N ASP A 96 -14.99 0.54 12.37
CA ASP A 96 -13.93 0.08 11.46
C ASP A 96 -14.23 0.46 10.00
N HIS A 97 -15.48 0.36 9.56
CA HIS A 97 -15.88 0.82 8.23
C HIS A 97 -15.75 2.34 8.06
N ALA A 98 -16.12 3.13 9.06
CA ALA A 98 -16.01 4.58 9.01
C ALA A 98 -14.54 5.03 8.97
N ILE A 99 -13.66 4.44 9.80
CA ILE A 99 -12.25 4.83 9.81
C ILE A 99 -11.53 4.39 8.52
N ILE A 100 -11.88 3.23 7.96
CA ILE A 100 -11.42 2.82 6.63
C ILE A 100 -11.89 3.84 5.59
N GLY A 101 -13.16 4.25 5.62
CA GLY A 101 -13.72 5.24 4.71
C GLY A 101 -12.99 6.59 4.80
N HIS A 102 -12.72 7.09 6.00
CA HIS A 102 -11.96 8.31 6.22
C HIS A 102 -10.54 8.22 5.68
N MET A 103 -9.85 7.10 5.96
CA MET A 103 -8.49 6.88 5.46
C MET A 103 -8.44 6.85 3.93
N LYS A 104 -9.37 6.13 3.30
CA LYS A 104 -9.50 6.08 1.84
C LYS A 104 -9.78 7.47 1.25
N ALA A 105 -10.75 8.19 1.80
CA ALA A 105 -11.08 9.53 1.32
C ALA A 105 -9.87 10.47 1.37
N HIS A 106 -9.08 10.40 2.46
CA HIS A 106 -7.85 11.15 2.58
C HIS A 106 -6.80 10.74 1.53
N VAL A 107 -6.51 9.45 1.41
CA VAL A 107 -5.54 8.92 0.45
C VAL A 107 -5.92 9.27 -0.98
N TYR A 108 -7.17 9.05 -1.37
CA TYR A 108 -7.65 9.33 -2.73
C TYR A 108 -7.62 10.81 -3.06
N ASN A 109 -7.96 11.69 -2.11
CA ASN A 109 -7.83 13.13 -2.31
C ASN A 109 -6.35 13.51 -2.53
N THR A 110 -5.44 12.98 -1.72
CA THR A 110 -4.00 13.25 -1.85
C THR A 110 -3.45 12.74 -3.19
N THR A 111 -3.78 11.50 -3.58
CA THR A 111 -3.38 10.95 -4.88
C THR A 111 -3.94 11.77 -6.04
N SER A 112 -5.20 12.22 -5.94
CA SER A 112 -5.83 13.05 -6.97
C SER A 112 -5.16 14.42 -7.11
N LEU A 113 -4.81 15.08 -6.00
CA LEU A 113 -4.14 16.38 -6.04
C LEU A 113 -2.78 16.28 -6.71
N ALA A 114 -2.00 15.24 -6.37
CA ALA A 114 -0.69 14.99 -6.97
C ALA A 114 -0.76 14.77 -8.50
N ALA A 115 -1.85 14.21 -9.01
CA ALA A 115 -2.05 14.03 -10.45
C ALA A 115 -2.42 15.33 -11.20
N VAL A 116 -2.94 16.34 -10.51
CA VAL A 116 -3.33 17.63 -11.11
C VAL A 116 -2.17 18.64 -11.09
N GLU A 117 -1.20 18.45 -10.21
CA GLU A 117 -0.01 19.31 -10.10
C GLU A 117 1.14 18.93 -11.06
N GLN A 118 0.96 17.91 -11.90
CA GLN A 118 1.89 17.48 -12.96
C GLN A 118 1.58 18.16 -14.30
#